data_AF-A0A5E6PBY3-F1
#
_entry.id   AF-A0A5E6PBY3-F1
#
_cell.length_a   1.000
_cell.length_b   1.000
_cell.length_c   1.000
_cell.angle_alpha   90.00
_cell.angle_beta   90.00
_cell.angle_gamma   90.00
#
_symmetry.space_group_name_H-M   'P 1'
#
loop_
_entity.id
_entity.type
_entity.pdbx_description
1 polymer ?
#
loop_
_entity_poly.entity_id
_entity_poly.type
_entity_poly.pdbx_seq_one_letter_code
_entity_poly.pdbx_strand_id
1 'polypeptide(L)'
;MQDIVSSLEQQLFEDIRRIHLPDSHSAARHAGQRLKAVAEHAPVFLAVLAEPWLEGPVSERTAQLLLDCARIHLYARILDDALDEGLAVCRQNLLRAQPMFWQAVQRIGASVSVTVASEAEQLIYQTVSAVQHDDLWRDPQLWGPKNHHLLLVPLLLSDNSAAYQACQAGLSNLIALVQAGDEWKQGALADSTLRGRLLDFVTQCLDTEQLATLSRLGWQDAAERIVWNAEQLIGVLSEPSCV
;
A
#
# COMPACT_ATOMS: atom_id res chain seq x y z
N MET A 1 -12.90 -13.93 -2.85
CA MET A 1 -12.32 -12.69 -2.30
C MET A 1 -12.56 -12.51 -0.79
N GLN A 2 -13.79 -12.59 -0.29
CA GLN A 2 -14.06 -12.31 1.15
C GLN A 2 -13.31 -13.25 2.10
N ASP A 3 -13.23 -14.54 1.80
CA ASP A 3 -12.51 -15.51 2.64
C ASP A 3 -11.00 -15.21 2.74
N ILE A 4 -10.36 -14.79 1.64
CA ILE A 4 -8.93 -14.45 1.66
C ILE A 4 -8.69 -13.16 2.44
N VAL A 5 -9.58 -12.16 2.31
CA VAL A 5 -9.51 -10.91 3.07
C VAL A 5 -9.59 -11.18 4.56
N SER A 6 -10.61 -11.93 5.02
CA SER A 6 -10.77 -12.27 6.44
C SER A 6 -9.61 -13.11 6.97
N SER A 7 -9.07 -14.04 6.17
CA SER A 7 -7.90 -14.82 6.56
C SER A 7 -6.65 -13.95 6.73
N LEU A 8 -6.41 -13.00 5.83
CA LEU A 8 -5.28 -12.07 5.91
C LEU A 8 -5.43 -11.13 7.11
N GLU A 9 -6.61 -10.57 7.32
CA GLU A 9 -6.94 -9.73 8.47
C GLU A 9 -6.65 -10.46 9.79
N GLN A 10 -7.17 -11.68 9.94
CA GLN A 10 -6.94 -12.50 11.13
C GLN A 10 -5.45 -12.75 11.35
N GLN A 11 -4.72 -13.12 10.29
CA GLN A 11 -3.29 -13.40 10.40
C GLN A 11 -2.46 -12.16 10.76
N LEU A 12 -2.80 -10.99 10.22
CA LEU A 12 -2.16 -9.72 10.57
C LEU A 12 -2.45 -9.34 12.03
N PHE A 13 -3.68 -9.54 12.52
CA PHE A 13 -3.99 -9.32 13.93
C PHE A 13 -3.17 -10.24 14.86
N GLU A 14 -2.99 -11.51 14.50
CA GLU A 14 -2.13 -12.43 15.26
C GLU A 14 -0.66 -12.00 15.24
N ASP A 15 -0.16 -11.58 14.07
CA ASP A 15 1.21 -11.09 13.93
C ASP A 15 1.42 -9.81 14.77
N ILE A 16 0.47 -8.87 14.74
CA ILE A 16 0.51 -7.66 15.57
C ILE A 16 0.49 -7.98 17.06
N ARG A 17 -0.30 -8.96 17.52
CA ARG A 17 -0.31 -9.35 18.95
C ARG A 17 1.03 -9.90 19.42
N ARG A 18 1.83 -10.49 18.53
CA ARG A 18 3.18 -10.97 18.83
C ARG A 18 4.21 -9.84 18.86
N ILE A 19 3.99 -8.80 18.05
CA ILE A 19 4.90 -7.65 17.90
C ILE A 19 4.63 -6.59 18.98
N HIS A 20 3.37 -6.19 19.13
CA HIS A 20 2.96 -5.09 19.98
C HIS A 20 2.53 -5.60 21.36
N LEU A 21 3.36 -5.32 22.37
CA LEU A 21 3.01 -5.58 23.76
C LEU A 21 2.18 -4.41 24.29
N PRO A 22 0.94 -4.64 24.77
CA PRO A 22 0.08 -3.58 25.28
C PRO A 22 0.72 -2.90 26.50
N ASP A 23 0.58 -1.57 26.54
CA ASP A 23 0.99 -0.75 27.68
C ASP A 23 -0.12 0.28 27.97
N SER A 24 -0.25 0.66 29.23
CA SER A 24 -1.22 1.62 29.75
C SER A 24 -0.97 3.06 29.27
N HIS A 25 0.25 3.35 28.79
CA HIS A 25 0.61 4.66 28.25
C HIS A 25 -0.15 5.01 26.96
N SER A 26 -0.59 6.26 26.83
CA SER A 26 -1.35 6.75 25.67
C SER A 26 -0.62 6.55 24.34
N ALA A 27 0.69 6.80 24.32
CA ALA A 27 1.54 6.62 23.14
C ALA A 27 1.58 5.16 22.66
N ALA A 28 1.64 4.20 23.59
CA ALA A 28 1.59 2.79 23.24
C ALA A 28 0.22 2.37 22.70
N ARG A 29 -0.88 2.88 23.29
CA ARG A 29 -2.22 2.66 22.75
C ARG A 29 -2.38 3.23 21.34
N HIS A 30 -1.84 4.42 21.09
CA HIS A 30 -1.86 5.04 19.77
C HIS A 30 -1.07 4.22 18.73
N ALA A 31 0.15 3.81 19.05
CA ALA A 31 0.95 2.93 18.19
C ALA A 31 0.21 1.60 17.90
N GLY A 32 -0.42 1.01 18.91
CA GLY A 32 -1.24 -0.19 18.74
C GLY A 32 -2.45 0.03 17.82
N GLN A 33 -3.12 1.19 17.90
CA GLN A 33 -4.24 1.54 17.02
C GLN A 33 -3.81 1.68 15.56
N ARG A 34 -2.67 2.32 15.28
CA ARG A 34 -2.11 2.43 13.93
C ARG A 34 -1.87 1.06 13.30
N LEU A 35 -1.24 0.14 14.05
CA LEU A 35 -1.01 -1.22 13.56
C LEU A 35 -2.33 -1.98 13.30
N LYS A 36 -3.33 -1.82 14.17
CA LYS A 36 -4.65 -2.43 13.95
C LYS A 36 -5.32 -1.90 12.69
N ALA A 37 -5.23 -0.59 12.41
CA ALA A 37 -5.75 -0.02 11.18
C ALA A 37 -5.10 -0.64 9.94
N VAL A 38 -3.81 -1.01 9.99
CA VAL A 38 -3.15 -1.77 8.92
C VAL A 38 -3.81 -3.14 8.72
N ALA A 39 -4.07 -3.89 9.80
CA ALA A 39 -4.75 -5.18 9.72
C ALA A 39 -6.19 -5.07 9.18
N GLU A 40 -6.90 -4.00 9.53
CA GLU A 40 -8.29 -3.77 9.11
C GLU A 40 -8.40 -3.35 7.64
N HIS A 41 -7.43 -2.59 7.11
CA HIS A 41 -7.57 -1.96 5.80
C HIS A 41 -6.66 -2.55 4.70
N ALA A 42 -5.45 -2.99 5.04
CA ALA A 42 -4.51 -3.50 4.04
C ALA A 42 -5.03 -4.76 3.31
N PRO A 43 -5.69 -5.75 3.95
CA PRO A 43 -6.16 -6.96 3.27
C PRO A 43 -7.08 -6.68 2.08
N VAL A 44 -8.04 -5.76 2.22
CA VAL A 44 -8.96 -5.38 1.15
C VAL A 44 -8.20 -4.72 0.00
N PHE A 45 -7.21 -3.87 0.31
CA PHE A 45 -6.43 -3.20 -0.72
C PHE A 45 -5.53 -4.18 -1.49
N LEU A 46 -4.87 -5.09 -0.78
CA LEU A 46 -4.07 -6.16 -1.40
C LEU A 46 -4.94 -7.08 -2.27
N ALA A 47 -6.19 -7.33 -1.88
CA ALA A 47 -7.13 -8.10 -2.70
C ALA A 47 -7.46 -7.41 -4.02
N VAL A 48 -7.62 -6.07 -4.04
CA VAL A 48 -7.80 -5.31 -5.28
C VAL A 48 -6.56 -5.40 -6.18
N LEU A 49 -5.35 -5.32 -5.62
CA LEU A 49 -4.12 -5.48 -6.41
C LEU A 49 -3.95 -6.90 -6.96
N ALA A 50 -4.58 -7.89 -6.33
CA ALA A 50 -4.54 -9.30 -6.69
C ALA A 50 -5.76 -9.77 -7.49
N GLU A 51 -6.64 -8.86 -7.88
CA GLU A 51 -7.96 -9.15 -8.46
C GLU A 51 -7.96 -10.28 -9.51
N PRO A 52 -7.06 -10.29 -10.53
CA PRO A 52 -7.05 -11.35 -11.55
C PRO A 52 -6.86 -12.77 -11.01
N TRP A 53 -6.27 -12.93 -9.82
CA TRP A 53 -5.98 -14.23 -9.20
C TRP A 53 -6.98 -14.62 -8.12
N LEU A 54 -7.99 -13.77 -7.87
CA LEU A 54 -9.05 -14.00 -6.88
C LEU A 54 -10.39 -14.36 -7.53
N GLU A 55 -10.45 -14.38 -8.86
CA GLU A 55 -11.56 -14.93 -9.65
C GLU A 55 -11.54 -16.47 -9.57
N GLY A 56 -12.26 -17.01 -8.59
CA GLY A 56 -12.41 -18.46 -8.40
C GLY A 56 -11.62 -19.02 -7.22
N PRO A 57 -11.31 -20.34 -7.22
CA PRO A 57 -10.59 -20.99 -6.13
C PRO A 57 -9.18 -20.43 -5.98
N VAL A 58 -8.88 -19.85 -4.82
CA VAL A 58 -7.57 -19.29 -4.50
C VAL A 58 -6.59 -20.42 -4.21
N SER A 59 -5.47 -20.46 -4.95
CA SER A 59 -4.42 -21.45 -4.73
C SER A 59 -3.67 -21.21 -3.41
N GLU A 60 -3.09 -22.25 -2.82
CA GLU A 60 -2.22 -22.12 -1.63
C GLU A 60 -1.05 -21.17 -1.89
N ARG A 61 -0.47 -21.22 -3.10
CA ARG A 61 0.60 -20.30 -3.52
C ARG A 61 0.13 -18.85 -3.50
N THR A 62 -1.04 -18.56 -4.07
CA THR A 62 -1.62 -17.21 -4.10
C THR A 62 -1.88 -16.71 -2.67
N ALA A 63 -2.49 -17.53 -1.82
CA ALA A 63 -2.77 -17.18 -0.44
C ALA A 63 -1.48 -16.89 0.35
N GLN A 64 -0.45 -17.72 0.18
CA GLN A 64 0.85 -17.53 0.84
C GLN A 64 1.58 -16.27 0.36
N LEU A 65 1.58 -16.00 -0.95
CA LEU A 65 2.18 -14.77 -1.50
C LEU A 65 1.47 -13.51 -0.99
N LEU A 66 0.14 -13.52 -0.92
CA LEU A 66 -0.62 -12.40 -0.37
C LEU A 66 -0.29 -12.18 1.11
N LEU A 67 -0.16 -13.24 1.89
CA LEU A 67 0.25 -13.14 3.29
C LEU A 67 1.67 -12.58 3.43
N ASP A 68 2.61 -13.03 2.60
CA ASP A 68 3.98 -12.52 2.65
C ASP A 68 4.07 -11.05 2.24
N CYS A 69 3.33 -10.63 1.21
CA CYS A 69 3.19 -9.21 0.85
C CYS A 69 2.53 -8.38 1.95
N ALA A 70 1.49 -8.92 2.61
CA ALA A 70 0.83 -8.25 3.72
C ALA A 70 1.79 -8.03 4.90
N ARG A 71 2.65 -9.00 5.19
CA ARG A 71 3.69 -8.88 6.23
C ARG A 71 4.78 -7.89 5.86
N ILE A 72 5.19 -7.82 4.59
CA ILE A 72 6.10 -6.78 4.11
C ILE A 72 5.47 -5.40 4.28
N HIS A 73 4.19 -5.24 3.93
CA HIS A 73 3.49 -3.97 4.11
C HIS A 73 3.37 -3.58 5.60
N LEU A 74 3.01 -4.52 6.47
CA LEU A 74 3.00 -4.30 7.92
C LEU A 74 4.38 -3.88 8.43
N TYR A 75 5.45 -4.53 7.99
CA TYR A 75 6.82 -4.16 8.37
C TYR A 75 7.19 -2.76 7.88
N ALA A 76 6.82 -2.40 6.65
CA ALA A 76 7.04 -1.05 6.13
C ALA A 76 6.37 0.02 7.01
N ARG A 77 5.13 -0.20 7.43
CA ARG A 77 4.41 0.70 8.37
C ARG A 77 5.06 0.75 9.76
N ILE A 78 5.54 -0.38 10.27
CA ILE A 78 6.27 -0.41 11.56
C ILE A 78 7.60 0.37 11.46
N LEU A 79 8.30 0.27 10.33
CA LEU A 79 9.53 1.02 10.09
C LEU A 79 9.26 2.52 10.04
N ASP A 80 8.24 2.93 9.30
CA ASP A 80 7.73 4.30 9.19
C ASP A 80 7.43 4.89 10.59
N ASP A 81 6.58 4.21 11.37
CA ASP A 81 6.26 4.57 12.76
C ASP A 81 7.51 4.70 13.66
N ALA A 82 8.53 3.86 13.44
CA ALA A 82 9.74 3.87 14.25
C ALA A 82 10.68 5.04 13.92
N LEU A 83 10.66 5.51 12.67
CA LEU A 83 11.42 6.66 12.20
C LEU A 83 10.73 7.97 12.59
N ASP A 84 9.42 8.07 12.35
CA ASP A 84 8.66 9.33 12.48
C ASP A 84 8.32 9.67 13.92
N GLU A 85 7.84 8.69 14.70
CA GLU A 85 7.33 8.97 16.04
C GLU A 85 8.46 9.11 17.08
N GLY A 86 9.63 8.53 16.82
CA GLY A 86 10.75 8.52 17.77
C GLY A 86 10.45 7.83 19.11
N LEU A 87 9.35 7.07 19.21
CA LEU A 87 8.89 6.44 20.45
C LEU A 87 9.59 5.09 20.72
N ALA A 88 9.81 4.79 22.01
CA ALA A 88 10.43 3.53 22.42
C ALA A 88 9.61 2.30 22.01
N VAL A 89 8.27 2.40 22.09
CA VAL A 89 7.36 1.32 21.68
C VAL A 89 7.46 1.03 20.18
N CYS A 90 7.58 2.04 19.33
CA CYS A 90 7.73 1.87 17.88
C CYS A 90 9.06 1.18 17.54
N ARG A 91 10.17 1.58 18.19
CA ARG A 91 11.47 0.89 18.05
C ARG A 91 11.42 -0.56 18.51
N GLN A 92 10.70 -0.87 19.59
CA GLN A 92 10.52 -2.25 20.05
C GLN A 92 9.69 -3.07 19.06
N ASN A 93 8.62 -2.49 18.51
CA ASN A 93 7.81 -3.14 17.46
C ASN A 93 8.70 -3.47 16.25
N LEU A 94 9.55 -2.53 15.81
CA LEU A 94 10.49 -2.74 14.70
C LEU A 94 11.40 -3.95 14.95
N LEU A 95 12.05 -4.01 16.12
CA LEU A 95 12.92 -5.13 16.48
C LEU A 95 12.17 -6.48 16.50
N ARG A 96 10.95 -6.50 17.03
CA ARG A 96 10.13 -7.72 17.11
C ARG A 96 9.56 -8.17 15.77
N ALA A 97 9.38 -7.25 14.82
CA ALA A 97 8.85 -7.55 13.50
C ALA A 97 9.90 -8.15 12.54
N GLN A 98 11.21 -7.97 12.80
CA GLN A 98 12.28 -8.43 11.92
C GLN A 98 12.22 -9.93 11.56
N PRO A 99 11.98 -10.88 12.51
CA PRO A 99 11.94 -12.29 12.16
C PRO A 99 10.81 -12.61 11.16
N MET A 100 9.63 -12.01 11.35
CA MET A 100 8.50 -12.17 10.44
C MET A 100 8.80 -11.62 9.05
N PHE A 101 9.40 -10.43 8.98
CA PHE A 101 9.81 -9.80 7.72
C PHE A 101 10.81 -10.66 6.96
N TRP A 102 11.91 -11.07 7.61
CA TRP A 102 12.94 -11.88 6.96
C TRP A 102 12.41 -13.23 6.49
N GLN A 103 11.47 -13.83 7.25
CA GLN A 103 10.84 -15.07 6.83
C GLN A 103 9.98 -14.90 5.56
N ALA A 104 9.24 -13.79 5.45
CA ALA A 104 8.46 -13.47 4.25
C ALA A 104 9.37 -13.24 3.04
N VAL A 105 10.44 -12.44 3.20
CA VAL A 105 11.43 -12.18 2.14
C VAL A 105 12.10 -13.48 1.68
N GLN A 106 12.50 -14.36 2.60
CA GLN A 106 13.11 -15.64 2.26
C GLN A 106 12.15 -16.57 1.50
N ARG A 107 10.87 -16.64 1.90
CA ARG A 107 9.86 -17.44 1.18
C ARG A 107 9.65 -16.93 -0.25
N ILE A 108 9.52 -15.61 -0.41
CA ILE A 108 9.39 -14.99 -1.73
C ILE A 108 10.64 -15.31 -2.56
N GLY A 109 11.84 -15.00 -2.05
CA GLY A 109 13.10 -15.21 -2.76
C GLY A 109 13.36 -16.65 -3.18
N ALA A 110 12.89 -17.64 -2.41
CA ALA A 110 13.01 -19.05 -2.75
C ALA A 110 12.06 -19.51 -3.87
N SER A 111 11.08 -18.70 -4.25
CA SER A 111 9.96 -19.09 -5.12
C SER A 111 9.88 -18.33 -6.45
N VAL A 112 10.78 -17.36 -6.67
CA VAL A 112 10.74 -16.44 -7.83
C VAL A 112 11.95 -16.61 -8.75
N SER A 113 11.77 -16.27 -10.02
CA SER A 113 12.87 -16.19 -10.98
C SER A 113 13.82 -15.04 -10.66
N VAL A 114 15.05 -15.09 -11.18
CA VAL A 114 16.04 -14.01 -11.03
C VAL A 114 15.51 -12.68 -11.59
N THR A 115 14.78 -12.73 -12.70
CA THR A 115 14.16 -11.55 -13.31
C THR A 115 13.13 -10.92 -12.38
N VAL A 116 12.20 -11.70 -11.84
CA VAL A 116 11.19 -11.19 -10.89
C VAL A 116 11.82 -10.68 -9.60
N ALA A 117 12.88 -11.34 -9.11
CA ALA A 117 13.63 -10.86 -7.95
C ALA A 117 14.23 -9.47 -8.21
N SER A 118 14.83 -9.25 -9.38
CA SER A 118 15.38 -7.94 -9.76
C SER A 118 14.31 -6.85 -9.84
N GLU A 119 13.13 -7.16 -10.38
CA GLU A 119 12.00 -6.21 -10.43
C GLU A 119 11.45 -5.91 -9.04
N ALA A 120 11.40 -6.92 -8.16
CA ALA A 120 10.97 -6.74 -6.78
C ALA A 120 11.94 -5.82 -6.03
N GLU A 121 13.25 -6.02 -6.19
CA GLU A 121 14.28 -5.13 -5.64
C GLU A 121 14.13 -3.69 -6.16
N GLN A 122 13.81 -3.52 -7.44
CA GLN A 122 13.59 -2.21 -8.04
C GLN A 122 12.38 -1.49 -7.43
N LEU A 123 11.26 -2.19 -7.18
CA LEU A 123 10.09 -1.61 -6.50
C LEU A 123 10.43 -1.15 -5.06
N ILE A 124 11.24 -1.93 -4.35
CA ILE A 124 11.72 -1.54 -3.01
C ILE A 124 12.65 -0.34 -3.09
N TYR A 125 13.57 -0.30 -4.06
CA TYR A 125 14.44 0.85 -4.27
C TYR A 125 13.66 2.13 -4.58
N GLN A 126 12.64 2.05 -5.45
CA GLN A 126 11.73 3.16 -5.75
C GLN A 126 11.01 3.64 -4.49
N THR A 127 10.52 2.71 -3.66
CA THR A 127 9.87 3.01 -2.38
C THR A 127 10.78 3.82 -1.46
N VAL A 128 11.99 3.31 -1.19
CA VAL A 128 12.96 3.98 -0.31
C VAL A 128 13.35 5.35 -0.87
N SER A 129 13.61 5.42 -2.17
CA SER A 129 13.98 6.67 -2.83
C SER A 129 12.87 7.71 -2.75
N ALA A 130 11.60 7.32 -2.98
CA ALA A 130 10.46 8.22 -2.94
C ALA A 130 10.16 8.75 -1.54
N VAL A 131 10.28 7.90 -0.51
CA VAL A 131 10.17 8.33 0.90
C VAL A 131 11.20 9.41 1.20
N GLN A 132 12.48 9.15 0.88
CA GLN A 132 13.57 10.12 1.10
C GLN A 132 13.36 11.47 0.40
N HIS A 133 12.78 11.47 -0.80
CA HIS A 133 12.54 12.71 -1.54
C HIS A 133 11.34 13.49 -1.00
N ASP A 134 10.26 12.81 -0.61
CA ASP A 134 9.06 13.48 -0.15
C ASP A 134 9.24 14.13 1.23
N ASP A 135 10.05 13.54 2.12
CA ASP A 135 10.44 14.14 3.40
C ASP A 135 10.98 15.57 3.24
N LEU A 136 11.50 15.90 2.06
CA LEU A 136 12.06 17.20 1.73
C LEU A 136 11.05 18.15 1.04
N TRP A 137 10.10 17.65 0.24
CA TRP A 137 9.34 18.48 -0.71
C TRP A 137 7.82 18.29 -0.74
N ARG A 138 7.26 17.28 -0.04
CA ARG A 138 5.82 16.95 -0.04
C ARG A 138 5.21 17.04 -1.43
N ASP A 139 5.54 16.07 -2.28
CA ASP A 139 5.15 16.05 -3.69
C ASP A 139 4.13 14.91 -3.94
N PRO A 140 2.87 15.23 -4.31
CA PRO A 140 1.87 14.23 -4.63
C PRO A 140 2.31 13.19 -5.67
N GLN A 141 3.22 13.55 -6.59
CA GLN A 141 3.73 12.62 -7.59
C GLN A 141 4.56 11.47 -6.99
N LEU A 142 5.09 11.64 -5.77
CA LEU A 142 5.86 10.63 -5.07
C LEU A 142 5.00 9.68 -4.23
N TRP A 143 3.71 9.97 -4.03
CA TRP A 143 2.85 9.22 -3.11
C TRP A 143 2.55 7.78 -3.56
N GLY A 144 2.48 7.54 -4.87
CA GLY A 144 2.47 6.19 -5.43
C GLY A 144 3.80 5.48 -5.18
N PRO A 145 4.93 6.04 -5.68
CA PRO A 145 6.27 5.53 -5.45
C PRO A 145 6.61 5.18 -4.00
N LYS A 146 6.18 5.98 -3.01
CA LYS A 146 6.35 5.71 -1.57
C LYS A 146 5.78 4.38 -1.07
N ASN A 147 4.90 3.78 -1.85
CA ASN A 147 4.20 2.56 -1.51
C ASN A 147 4.33 1.50 -2.63
N HIS A 148 5.33 1.61 -3.50
CA HIS A 148 5.55 0.66 -4.61
C HIS A 148 5.86 -0.77 -4.13
N HIS A 149 6.24 -0.98 -2.86
CA HIS A 149 6.26 -2.33 -2.28
C HIS A 149 4.90 -3.03 -2.33
N LEU A 150 3.79 -2.30 -2.43
CA LEU A 150 2.46 -2.89 -2.65
C LEU A 150 2.33 -3.52 -4.04
N LEU A 151 3.06 -3.03 -5.04
CA LEU A 151 3.11 -3.61 -6.39
C LEU A 151 3.83 -4.96 -6.43
N LEU A 152 4.45 -5.41 -5.32
CA LEU A 152 4.94 -6.78 -5.20
C LEU A 152 3.81 -7.80 -5.43
N VAL A 153 2.57 -7.50 -5.02
CA VAL A 153 1.44 -8.42 -5.21
C VAL A 153 1.23 -8.77 -6.70
N PRO A 154 0.91 -7.82 -7.59
CA PRO A 154 0.69 -8.12 -9.00
C PRO A 154 1.98 -8.55 -9.71
N LEU A 155 3.16 -8.07 -9.30
CA LEU A 155 4.44 -8.53 -9.84
C LEU A 155 4.66 -10.03 -9.60
N LEU A 156 4.53 -10.47 -8.35
CA LEU A 156 4.83 -11.84 -7.92
C LEU A 156 3.78 -12.85 -8.41
N LEU A 157 2.51 -12.45 -8.43
CA LEU A 157 1.42 -13.31 -8.91
C LEU A 157 1.42 -13.45 -10.44
N SER A 158 1.85 -12.41 -11.15
CA SER A 158 1.91 -12.43 -12.62
C SER A 158 3.22 -12.94 -13.20
N ASP A 159 4.24 -13.15 -12.37
CA ASP A 159 5.61 -13.45 -12.81
C ASP A 159 6.14 -12.38 -13.79
N ASN A 160 5.89 -11.09 -13.48
CA ASN A 160 6.21 -9.94 -14.32
C ASN A 160 5.64 -10.03 -15.75
N SER A 161 4.37 -10.44 -15.89
CA SER A 161 3.72 -10.54 -17.19
C SER A 161 3.61 -9.19 -17.92
N ALA A 162 3.48 -9.24 -19.26
CA ALA A 162 3.20 -8.05 -20.06
C ALA A 162 1.89 -7.34 -19.66
N ALA A 163 0.90 -8.08 -19.16
CA ALA A 163 -0.35 -7.51 -18.66
C ALA A 163 -0.11 -6.64 -17.42
N TYR A 164 0.68 -7.14 -16.46
CA TYR A 164 1.09 -6.36 -15.30
C TYR A 164 1.90 -5.12 -15.71
N GLN A 165 2.86 -5.26 -16.63
CA GLN A 165 3.66 -4.12 -17.11
C GLN A 165 2.79 -3.02 -17.72
N ALA A 166 1.78 -3.40 -18.53
CA ALA A 166 0.83 -2.46 -19.11
C ALA A 166 -0.06 -1.77 -18.05
N CYS A 167 -0.33 -2.44 -16.93
CA CYS A 167 -1.18 -1.94 -15.85
C CYS A 167 -0.41 -1.25 -14.71
N GLN A 168 0.93 -1.35 -14.66
CA GLN A 168 1.74 -0.92 -13.52
C GLN A 168 1.52 0.55 -13.17
N ALA A 169 1.47 1.43 -14.18
CA ALA A 169 1.23 2.86 -13.98
C ALA A 169 -0.15 3.12 -13.36
N GLY A 170 -1.20 2.45 -13.86
CA GLY A 170 -2.55 2.57 -13.31
C GLY A 170 -2.66 2.05 -11.88
N LEU A 171 -2.01 0.93 -11.55
CA LEU A 171 -1.96 0.40 -10.18
C LEU A 171 -1.16 1.33 -9.24
N SER A 172 -0.10 1.97 -9.74
CA SER A 172 0.63 3.02 -9.00
C SER A 172 -0.27 4.23 -8.72
N ASN A 173 -1.07 4.68 -9.71
CA ASN A 173 -2.04 5.76 -9.52
C ASN A 173 -3.08 5.42 -8.44
N LEU A 174 -3.60 4.18 -8.41
CA LEU A 174 -4.49 3.73 -7.35
C LEU A 174 -3.85 3.87 -5.96
N ILE A 175 -2.60 3.42 -5.80
CA ILE A 175 -1.85 3.53 -4.55
C ILE A 175 -1.70 5.00 -4.14
N ALA A 176 -1.33 5.86 -5.10
CA ALA A 176 -1.14 7.29 -4.86
C ALA A 176 -2.44 8.00 -4.44
N LEU A 177 -3.58 7.67 -5.06
CA LEU A 177 -4.89 8.22 -4.69
C LEU A 177 -5.32 7.80 -3.28
N VAL A 178 -5.02 6.57 -2.86
CA VAL A 178 -5.30 6.13 -1.48
C VAL A 178 -4.42 6.90 -0.49
N GLN A 179 -3.12 7.04 -0.78
CA GLN A 179 -2.22 7.87 0.04
C GLN A 179 -2.71 9.32 0.09
N ALA A 180 -3.19 9.89 -1.02
CA ALA A 180 -3.77 11.22 -1.05
C ALA A 180 -4.98 11.38 -0.13
N GLY A 181 -5.84 10.36 -0.07
CA GLY A 181 -6.95 10.33 0.87
C GLY A 181 -6.50 10.33 2.33
N ASP A 182 -5.39 9.65 2.65
CA ASP A 182 -4.85 9.62 4.01
C ASP A 182 -4.19 10.95 4.39
N GLU A 183 -3.39 11.55 3.49
CA GLU A 183 -2.80 12.89 3.68
C GLU A 183 -3.88 13.96 3.86
N TRP A 184 -4.97 13.86 3.10
CA TRP A 184 -6.12 14.75 3.26
C TRP A 184 -6.73 14.64 4.67
N LYS A 185 -7.03 13.43 5.15
CA LYS A 185 -7.60 13.21 6.49
C LYS A 185 -6.69 13.72 7.61
N GLN A 186 -5.37 13.77 7.36
CA GLN A 186 -4.37 14.31 8.28
C GLN A 186 -4.21 15.84 8.21
N GLY A 187 -4.93 16.52 7.31
CA GLY A 187 -4.98 17.99 7.23
C GLY A 187 -4.01 18.61 6.23
N ALA A 188 -3.44 17.83 5.29
CA ALA A 188 -2.49 18.34 4.28
C ALA A 188 -3.08 19.47 3.38
N LEU A 189 -4.41 19.61 3.30
CA LEU A 189 -5.07 20.63 2.47
C LEU A 189 -5.01 22.06 3.00
N ALA A 190 -4.34 22.30 4.14
CA ALA A 190 -4.10 23.66 4.63
C ALA A 190 -3.18 24.49 3.71
N ASP A 191 -2.36 23.84 2.88
CA ASP A 191 -1.49 24.49 1.89
C ASP A 191 -2.19 24.60 0.52
N SER A 192 -2.47 25.84 0.08
CA SER A 192 -3.12 26.12 -1.20
C SER A 192 -2.31 25.69 -2.43
N THR A 193 -0.99 25.72 -2.34
CA THR A 193 -0.10 25.30 -3.43
C THR A 193 -0.09 23.78 -3.57
N LEU A 194 -0.07 23.07 -2.44
CA LEU A 194 -0.21 21.61 -2.42
C LEU A 194 -1.57 21.18 -2.95
N ARG A 195 -2.64 21.91 -2.60
CA ARG A 195 -4.00 21.65 -3.09
C ARG A 195 -4.11 21.71 -4.61
N GLY A 196 -3.53 22.74 -5.26
CA GLY A 196 -3.52 22.85 -6.72
C GLY A 196 -2.77 21.69 -7.38
N ARG A 197 -1.56 21.38 -6.90
CA ARG A 197 -0.77 20.23 -7.39
C ARG A 197 -1.50 18.90 -7.21
N LEU A 198 -2.21 18.74 -6.10
CA LEU A 198 -2.99 17.53 -5.83
C LEU A 198 -4.20 17.40 -6.78
N LEU A 199 -4.89 18.50 -7.09
CA LEU A 199 -5.99 18.48 -8.05
C LEU A 199 -5.50 18.12 -9.47
N ASP A 200 -4.37 18.68 -9.90
CA ASP A 200 -3.74 18.35 -11.18
C ASP A 200 -3.36 16.87 -11.22
N PHE A 201 -2.74 16.36 -10.15
CA PHE A 201 -2.37 14.96 -10.01
C PHE A 201 -3.58 14.01 -10.07
N VAL A 202 -4.66 14.32 -9.31
CA VAL A 202 -5.88 13.50 -9.30
C VAL A 202 -6.52 13.45 -10.70
N THR A 203 -6.50 14.58 -11.42
CA THR A 203 -7.00 14.64 -12.81
C THR A 203 -6.17 13.76 -13.75
N GLN A 204 -4.85 13.73 -13.58
CA GLN A 204 -3.97 12.85 -14.36
C GLN A 204 -4.24 11.35 -14.09
N CYS A 205 -4.66 10.99 -12.88
CA CYS A 205 -5.02 9.60 -12.56
C CYS A 205 -6.26 9.11 -13.30
N LEU A 206 -7.10 10.01 -13.84
CA LEU A 206 -8.31 9.71 -14.60
C LEU A 206 -8.05 9.49 -16.10
N ASP A 207 -6.85 9.05 -16.47
CA ASP A 207 -6.51 8.69 -17.85
C ASP A 207 -7.40 7.54 -18.36
N THR A 208 -8.21 7.82 -19.38
CA THR A 208 -9.20 6.87 -19.90
C THR A 208 -8.58 5.63 -20.53
N GLU A 209 -7.39 5.75 -21.13
CA GLU A 209 -6.73 4.62 -21.78
C GLU A 209 -6.14 3.67 -20.73
N GLN A 210 -5.55 4.21 -19.67
CA GLN A 210 -5.05 3.43 -18.54
C GLN A 210 -6.18 2.73 -17.80
N LEU A 211 -7.28 3.42 -17.51
CA LEU A 211 -8.46 2.83 -16.87
C LEU A 211 -9.04 1.69 -17.72
N ALA A 212 -9.21 1.90 -19.03
CA ALA A 212 -9.67 0.86 -19.93
C ALA A 212 -8.69 -0.33 -20.00
N THR A 213 -7.38 -0.07 -19.92
CA THR A 213 -6.35 -1.11 -19.92
C THR A 213 -6.41 -1.96 -18.65
N LEU A 214 -6.58 -1.35 -17.47
CA LEU A 214 -6.78 -2.05 -16.21
C LEU A 214 -7.98 -3.00 -16.28
N SER A 215 -9.16 -2.48 -16.64
CA SER A 215 -10.38 -3.28 -16.73
C SER A 215 -10.24 -4.44 -17.72
N ARG A 216 -9.66 -4.19 -18.90
CA ARG A 216 -9.47 -5.23 -19.93
C ARG A 216 -8.52 -6.34 -19.49
N LEU A 217 -7.56 -6.04 -18.61
CA LEU A 217 -6.52 -6.98 -18.17
C LEU A 217 -6.81 -7.61 -16.80
N GLY A 218 -8.04 -7.49 -16.30
CA GLY A 218 -8.51 -8.18 -15.09
C GLY A 218 -8.41 -7.37 -13.80
N TRP A 219 -8.11 -6.07 -13.89
CA TRP A 219 -8.12 -5.14 -12.76
C TRP A 219 -9.31 -4.17 -12.85
N GLN A 220 -10.53 -4.71 -12.96
CA GLN A 220 -11.75 -3.92 -13.08
C GLN A 220 -12.03 -3.16 -11.78
N ASP A 221 -12.01 -3.83 -10.63
CA ASP A 221 -12.22 -3.21 -9.32
C ASP A 221 -11.17 -2.13 -9.06
N ALA A 222 -9.92 -2.33 -9.48
CA ALA A 222 -8.88 -1.31 -9.36
C ALA A 222 -9.22 -0.05 -10.17
N ALA A 223 -9.68 -0.21 -11.42
CA ALA A 223 -10.09 0.91 -12.28
C ALA A 223 -11.28 1.67 -11.69
N GLU A 224 -12.31 0.96 -11.23
CA GLU A 224 -13.48 1.55 -10.57
C GLU A 224 -13.07 2.33 -9.31
N ARG A 225 -12.13 1.78 -8.54
CA ARG A 225 -11.64 2.40 -7.31
C ARG A 225 -10.75 3.62 -7.56
N ILE A 226 -10.03 3.68 -8.68
CA ILE A 226 -9.34 4.91 -9.11
C ILE A 226 -10.36 6.03 -9.34
N VAL A 227 -11.40 5.75 -10.13
CA VAL A 227 -12.46 6.73 -10.42
C VAL A 227 -13.13 7.19 -9.14
N TRP A 228 -13.55 6.25 -8.29
CA TRP A 228 -14.22 6.58 -7.04
C TRP A 228 -13.34 7.43 -6.10
N ASN A 229 -12.08 7.05 -5.87
CA ASN A 229 -11.19 7.84 -5.01
C ASN A 229 -10.93 9.24 -5.57
N ALA A 230 -10.74 9.35 -6.89
CA ALA A 230 -10.52 10.62 -7.57
C ALA A 230 -11.75 11.53 -7.44
N GLU A 231 -12.97 11.01 -7.62
CA GLU A 231 -14.21 11.78 -7.44
C GLU A 231 -14.36 12.30 -6.01
N GLN A 232 -14.10 11.45 -5.00
CA GLN A 232 -14.14 11.89 -3.60
C GLN A 232 -13.13 13.00 -3.32
N LEU A 233 -11.90 12.84 -3.81
CA LEU A 233 -10.84 13.84 -3.64
C LEU A 233 -11.17 15.15 -4.37
N ILE A 234 -11.61 15.09 -5.63
CA ILE A 234 -12.01 16.28 -6.40
C ILE A 234 -13.13 17.03 -5.70
N GLY A 235 -14.14 16.33 -5.17
CA GLY A 235 -15.24 16.93 -4.42
C GLY A 235 -14.73 17.82 -3.29
N VAL A 236 -13.83 17.30 -2.45
CA VAL A 236 -13.29 18.04 -1.31
C VAL A 236 -12.25 19.08 -1.74
N LEU A 237 -11.48 18.81 -2.79
CA LEU A 237 -10.46 19.73 -3.33
C LEU A 237 -11.05 20.89 -4.14
N SER A 238 -12.30 20.82 -4.56
CA SER A 238 -12.97 21.84 -5.37
C SER A 238 -13.86 22.79 -4.55
N GLU A 239 -14.25 22.41 -3.33
CA GLU A 239 -15.05 23.27 -2.46
C GLU A 239 -14.24 24.48 -1.97
N PRO A 240 -14.63 25.73 -2.29
CA PRO A 240 -13.95 26.90 -1.75
C PRO A 240 -14.04 26.83 -0.23
N SER A 241 -12.88 26.81 0.43
CA SER A 241 -12.78 26.57 1.86
C SER A 241 -13.73 27.50 2.62
N CYS A 242 -14.69 26.96 3.35
CA CYS A 242 -15.26 27.66 4.49
C CYS A 242 -14.16 27.70 5.56
N VAL A 243 -13.28 28.70 5.47
CA VAL A 243 -12.45 29.17 6.59
C VAL A 243 -13.11 30.43 7.14
#